data_AF-A0A1B7NBL9-F1
#
_entry.id   AF-A0A1B7NBL9-F1
#
_cell.length_a   1.000
_cell.length_b   1.000
_cell.length_c   1.000
_cell.angle_alpha   90.00
_cell.angle_beta   90.00
_cell.angle_gamma   90.00
#
_symmetry.space_group_name_H-M   'P 1'
#
loop_
_entity.id
_entity.type
_entity.pdbx_description
1 polymer ?
#
loop_
_entity_poly.entity_id
_entity_poly.type
_entity_poly.pdbx_seq_one_letter_code
_entity_poly.pdbx_strand_id
1 'polypeptide(L)'
;MSVVSTSSQSPTLGGPLPQYGYGSDHTFDRLIQDNHFLFRVYTPKHRSPFYDATEPYFVGQKYNEQFREAADQLRQPFAGQSVASVTTYADVAQHMDWTQRHMSPFISTTFSFAWAIWEATRRYRVGLKHDIEIAIIDARQLAGRAATALELLRKGAPNERHLDYWKWYRFALESQDVLVHGSIPTSAVLASVPLLSIIDKLPSYFLRQDTVLDKRTSSSAFDILSWDTMDRKPSFRQFCQDMSDQFLRLPTEHRLRDATGGSVRLAMAFLRPWFHSVVTGDFTEATETACSLAFVIAQWPAQWWSRDHVEMWDVIRSLVQALGEEIREKQKGEASDEVRRLQGVVSDLERAVQDYAEEAEVASSAGSRNGVMEAEVKASVTIHPSPPASVIECPVPESALVALVPSEAEVKVSVIIPPSPPASVIECPVPESALVALAPTAPAPPVVRSVSQDAQAVVVASSSGSESPHTNRSKTPTLIFAPTIVIHQEQQQSGTEPTPEPESPSVDPYRDPKRRPHSLAETATCIITGLLVGAFITLCVVNSQRRTLIYVT
;
A
#
# COMPACT_ATOMS: atom_id res chain seq x y z
N MET A 1 -5.28 -44.72 -6.87
CA MET A 1 -5.41 -43.26 -6.70
C MET A 1 -6.13 -42.73 -7.92
N SER A 2 -7.43 -42.47 -7.83
CA SER A 2 -8.20 -41.89 -8.94
C SER A 2 -7.88 -40.40 -9.04
N VAL A 3 -7.23 -39.99 -10.11
CA VAL A 3 -7.03 -38.58 -10.44
C VAL A 3 -8.40 -38.04 -10.85
N VAL A 4 -9.06 -37.34 -9.93
CA VAL A 4 -10.29 -36.61 -10.24
C VAL A 4 -9.89 -35.47 -11.16
N SER A 5 -10.25 -35.57 -12.44
CA SER A 5 -10.11 -34.47 -13.39
C SER A 5 -11.05 -33.34 -12.98
N THR A 6 -10.58 -32.46 -12.11
CA THR A 6 -11.22 -31.17 -11.85
C THR A 6 -11.12 -30.36 -13.14
N SER A 7 -12.24 -30.18 -13.84
CA SER A 7 -12.33 -29.30 -15.00
C SER A 7 -11.72 -27.94 -14.63
N SER A 8 -10.78 -27.44 -15.43
CA SER A 8 -10.15 -26.14 -15.27
C SER A 8 -11.19 -25.04 -15.47
N GLN A 9 -12.00 -24.78 -14.44
CA GLN A 9 -12.78 -23.57 -14.40
C GLN A 9 -11.78 -22.43 -14.31
N SER A 10 -11.70 -21.65 -15.38
CA SER A 10 -11.19 -20.29 -15.29
C SER A 10 -11.89 -19.65 -14.09
N PRO A 11 -11.18 -18.96 -13.19
CA PRO A 11 -11.80 -18.36 -12.02
C PRO A 11 -12.94 -17.43 -12.48
N THR A 12 -14.19 -17.90 -12.37
CA THR A 12 -15.43 -17.25 -12.86
C THR A 12 -16.04 -16.37 -11.77
N LEU A 13 -15.22 -15.53 -11.14
CA LEU A 13 -15.67 -14.56 -10.15
C LEU A 13 -15.08 -13.19 -10.52
N GLY A 14 -15.90 -12.37 -11.17
CA GLY A 14 -15.59 -10.96 -11.43
C GLY A 14 -14.66 -10.63 -12.57
N GLY A 15 -14.99 -9.53 -13.26
CA GLY A 15 -13.99 -8.87 -14.09
C GLY A 15 -12.94 -8.21 -13.19
N PRO A 16 -11.64 -8.39 -13.44
CA PRO A 16 -10.61 -7.73 -12.67
C PRO A 16 -10.69 -6.21 -12.82
N LEU A 17 -10.40 -5.47 -11.75
CA LEU A 17 -10.35 -4.02 -11.82
C LEU A 17 -9.34 -3.55 -12.88
N PRO A 18 -9.67 -2.55 -13.71
CA PRO A 18 -8.72 -1.98 -14.68
C PRO A 18 -7.49 -1.43 -13.94
N GLN A 19 -6.39 -1.18 -14.65
CA GLN A 19 -5.15 -0.67 -14.04
C GLN A 19 -5.34 0.67 -13.29
N TYR A 20 -6.24 1.49 -13.81
CA TYR A 20 -6.70 2.73 -13.20
C TYR A 20 -8.19 2.90 -13.47
N GLY A 21 -8.90 3.57 -12.55
CA GLY A 21 -10.34 3.74 -12.62
C GLY A 21 -11.12 2.54 -12.14
N TYR A 22 -12.43 2.60 -12.34
CA TYR A 22 -13.37 1.54 -12.01
C TYR A 22 -14.05 1.08 -13.30
N GLY A 23 -14.59 -0.14 -13.29
CA GLY A 23 -15.39 -0.66 -14.40
C GLY A 23 -16.78 -0.04 -14.45
N SER A 24 -17.79 -0.83 -14.83
CA SER A 24 -19.20 -0.45 -14.70
C SER A 24 -19.60 -0.17 -13.26
N ASP A 25 -19.04 -0.96 -12.34
CA ASP A 25 -19.31 -0.88 -10.92
C ASP A 25 -18.19 -0.12 -10.21
N HIS A 26 -18.60 0.77 -9.31
CA HIS A 26 -17.72 1.62 -8.52
C HIS A 26 -18.13 1.65 -7.04
N THR A 27 -19.15 0.89 -6.66
CA THR A 27 -19.61 0.77 -5.27
C THR A 27 -18.76 -0.25 -4.54
N PHE A 28 -18.29 0.09 -3.34
CA PHE A 28 -17.36 -0.78 -2.59
C PHE A 28 -17.92 -2.19 -2.39
N ASP A 29 -19.17 -2.32 -1.93
CA ASP A 29 -19.79 -3.61 -1.59
C ASP A 29 -19.92 -4.57 -2.79
N ARG A 30 -19.97 -4.05 -4.02
CA ARG A 30 -19.94 -4.88 -5.24
C ARG A 30 -18.53 -5.26 -5.62
N LEU A 31 -17.60 -4.31 -5.56
CA LEU A 31 -16.20 -4.52 -5.95
C LEU A 31 -15.51 -5.58 -5.10
N ILE A 32 -15.81 -5.64 -3.80
CA ILE A 32 -15.22 -6.62 -2.88
C ILE A 32 -15.69 -8.06 -3.09
N GLN A 33 -16.66 -8.32 -3.96
CA GLN A 33 -17.03 -9.69 -4.33
C GLN A 33 -15.90 -10.37 -5.09
N ASP A 34 -15.15 -9.58 -5.87
CA ASP A 34 -14.13 -10.06 -6.79
C ASP A 34 -12.72 -9.49 -6.50
N ASN A 35 -12.64 -8.41 -5.70
CA ASN A 35 -11.39 -7.72 -5.39
C ASN A 35 -11.23 -7.63 -3.87
N HIS A 36 -10.60 -8.64 -3.26
CA HIS A 36 -10.60 -8.81 -1.80
C HIS A 36 -9.46 -8.06 -1.10
N PHE A 37 -8.57 -7.39 -1.83
CA PHE A 37 -7.38 -6.76 -1.25
C PHE A 37 -7.46 -5.24 -1.32
N LEU A 38 -7.24 -4.60 -0.18
CA LEU A 38 -6.91 -3.19 -0.10
C LEU A 38 -5.46 -3.01 0.33
N PHE A 39 -4.84 -1.94 -0.15
CA PHE A 39 -3.47 -1.58 0.16
C PHE A 39 -3.44 -0.20 0.81
N ARG A 40 -2.59 -0.05 1.83
CA ARG A 40 -2.40 1.22 2.52
C ARG A 40 -0.93 1.55 2.66
N VAL A 41 -0.50 2.64 2.05
CA VAL A 41 0.84 3.20 2.21
C VAL A 41 0.88 4.08 3.44
N TYR A 42 1.76 3.76 4.40
CA TYR A 42 1.88 4.50 5.64
C TYR A 42 3.32 4.46 6.19
N THR A 43 3.58 5.36 7.14
CA THR A 43 4.79 5.29 7.96
C THR A 43 4.38 4.69 9.30
N PRO A 44 4.93 3.52 9.68
CA PRO A 44 4.62 2.90 10.95
C PRO A 44 4.98 3.85 12.09
N LYS A 45 4.12 3.90 13.10
CA LYS A 45 4.45 4.51 14.39
C LYS A 45 5.02 3.42 15.28
N HIS A 46 5.99 3.74 16.13
CA HIS A 46 6.44 2.81 17.17
C HIS A 46 5.22 2.36 17.97
N ARG A 47 4.93 1.06 17.92
CA ARG A 47 3.87 0.48 18.74
C ARG A 47 4.31 0.52 20.19
N SER A 48 3.36 0.81 21.07
CA SER A 48 3.57 0.64 22.51
C SER A 48 4.02 -0.81 22.77
N PRO A 49 4.97 -1.06 23.67
CA PRO A 49 5.30 -2.42 24.09
C PRO A 49 4.10 -3.14 24.73
N PHE A 50 3.08 -2.37 25.16
CA PHE A 50 1.81 -2.87 25.69
C PHE A 50 0.72 -3.00 24.61
N TYR A 51 1.10 -3.29 23.36
CA TYR A 51 0.14 -3.47 22.28
C TYR A 51 -0.85 -4.57 22.62
N ASP A 52 -2.13 -4.21 22.70
CA ASP A 52 -3.22 -5.17 22.85
C ASP A 52 -3.70 -5.59 21.46
N ALA A 53 -3.80 -6.90 21.23
CA ALA A 53 -4.35 -7.45 19.99
C ALA A 53 -5.80 -7.02 19.74
N THR A 54 -6.52 -6.59 20.79
CA THR A 54 -7.88 -6.04 20.66
C THR A 54 -7.93 -4.59 20.17
N GLU A 55 -6.79 -3.89 20.11
CA GLU A 55 -6.72 -2.55 19.55
C GLU A 55 -6.79 -2.60 18.01
N PRO A 56 -7.49 -1.63 17.38
CA PRO A 56 -7.50 -1.52 15.93
C PRO A 56 -6.10 -1.20 15.38
N TYR A 57 -5.75 -1.83 14.26
CA TYR A 57 -4.46 -1.62 13.61
C TYR A 57 -4.34 -0.20 13.05
N PHE A 58 -5.41 0.32 12.46
CA PHE A 58 -5.50 1.71 11.99
C PHE A 58 -6.69 2.42 12.59
N VAL A 59 -6.48 3.69 12.95
CA VAL A 59 -7.51 4.58 13.47
C VAL A 59 -7.53 5.86 12.62
N GLY A 60 -8.72 6.29 12.22
CA GLY A 60 -8.95 7.53 11.50
C GLY A 60 -8.45 8.72 12.31
N GLN A 61 -7.90 9.73 11.63
CA GLN A 61 -7.15 10.80 12.31
C GLN A 61 -8.01 11.58 13.31
N LYS A 62 -9.30 11.77 13.00
CA LYS A 62 -10.29 12.36 13.90
C LYS A 62 -10.38 11.67 15.28
N TYR A 63 -10.03 10.39 15.37
CA TYR A 63 -10.20 9.56 16.57
C TYR A 63 -8.90 9.31 17.36
N ASN A 64 -7.75 9.86 16.94
CA ASN A 64 -6.42 9.42 17.41
C ASN A 64 -6.01 9.88 18.83
N GLU A 65 -6.55 11.00 19.36
CA GLU A 65 -6.08 11.56 20.64
C GLU A 65 -7.19 11.84 21.67
N GLN A 66 -8.41 12.18 21.23
CA GLN A 66 -9.50 12.58 22.15
C GLN A 66 -10.55 11.48 22.37
N PHE A 67 -10.41 10.32 21.74
CA PHE A 67 -11.53 9.38 21.57
C PHE A 67 -11.17 7.92 21.86
N ARG A 68 -10.46 7.65 22.97
CA ARG A 68 -10.40 6.28 23.52
C ARG A 68 -11.81 5.68 23.70
N GLU A 69 -12.80 6.50 24.04
CA GLU A 69 -14.21 6.11 24.11
C GLU A 69 -14.84 5.77 22.74
N ALA A 70 -14.34 6.33 21.63
CA ALA A 70 -14.84 5.97 20.31
C ALA A 70 -14.31 4.60 19.86
N ALA A 71 -13.22 4.08 20.42
CA ALA A 71 -12.81 2.69 20.15
C ALA A 71 -13.91 1.71 20.58
N ASP A 72 -14.58 1.97 21.71
CA ASP A 72 -15.71 1.17 22.17
C ASP A 72 -16.97 1.38 21.30
N GLN A 73 -17.19 2.59 20.77
CA GLN A 73 -18.25 2.82 19.77
C GLN A 73 -17.96 2.13 18.43
N LEU A 74 -16.69 2.07 18.02
CA LEU A 74 -16.22 1.41 16.79
C LEU A 74 -16.18 -0.13 16.92
N ARG A 75 -16.25 -0.65 18.15
CA ARG A 75 -16.42 -2.09 18.43
C ARG A 75 -17.87 -2.54 18.23
N GLN A 76 -18.84 -1.63 18.27
CA GLN A 76 -20.21 -2.02 17.96
C GLN A 76 -20.29 -2.49 16.50
N PRO A 77 -20.90 -3.66 16.23
CA PRO A 77 -21.16 -4.09 14.87
C PRO A 77 -21.88 -2.95 14.15
N PHE A 78 -21.34 -2.52 13.01
CA PHE A 78 -21.98 -1.51 12.19
C PHE A 78 -23.42 -1.98 11.94
N ALA A 79 -24.41 -1.24 12.45
CA ALA A 79 -25.80 -1.69 12.64
C ALA A 79 -26.60 -1.80 11.32
N GLY A 80 -26.01 -2.44 10.31
CA GLY A 80 -26.60 -2.69 8.99
C GLY A 80 -26.61 -1.48 8.04
N GLN A 81 -26.24 -0.29 8.49
CA GLN A 81 -26.17 0.89 7.61
C GLN A 81 -24.78 1.01 6.97
N SER A 82 -24.68 0.81 5.66
CA SER A 82 -23.41 1.00 4.93
C SER A 82 -22.88 2.42 5.12
N VAL A 83 -21.56 2.60 5.25
CA VAL A 83 -20.89 3.91 5.29
C VAL A 83 -21.31 4.79 4.12
N ALA A 84 -21.61 4.19 2.96
CA ALA A 84 -22.20 4.92 1.85
C ALA A 84 -23.54 5.58 2.25
N SER A 85 -24.42 4.93 2.99
CA SER A 85 -25.69 5.54 3.38
C SER A 85 -25.56 6.66 4.41
N VAL A 86 -24.58 6.58 5.31
CA VAL A 86 -24.44 7.52 6.45
C VAL A 86 -23.58 8.73 6.10
N THR A 87 -22.64 8.58 5.16
CA THR A 87 -21.65 9.61 4.84
C THR A 87 -22.16 10.64 3.83
N THR A 88 -21.83 11.91 4.06
CA THR A 88 -22.19 13.02 3.17
C THR A 88 -21.05 13.39 2.19
N TYR A 89 -21.38 14.20 1.18
CA TYR A 89 -20.37 14.79 0.30
C TYR A 89 -19.35 15.66 1.06
N ALA A 90 -19.80 16.37 2.10
CA ALA A 90 -18.93 17.24 2.89
C ALA A 90 -17.82 16.46 3.62
N ASP A 91 -18.14 15.27 4.16
CA ASP A 91 -17.16 14.43 4.86
C ASP A 91 -16.04 13.96 3.91
N VAL A 92 -16.39 13.54 2.69
CA VAL A 92 -15.39 13.14 1.69
C VAL A 92 -14.61 14.35 1.16
N ALA A 93 -15.27 15.50 0.96
CA ALA A 93 -14.59 16.73 0.55
C ALA A 93 -13.53 17.15 1.60
N GLN A 94 -13.89 17.10 2.89
CA GLN A 94 -12.97 17.36 4.01
C GLN A 94 -11.77 16.40 4.00
N HIS A 95 -12.00 15.12 3.69
CA HIS A 95 -10.92 14.12 3.61
C HIS A 95 -9.98 14.31 2.41
N MET A 96 -10.56 14.73 1.29
CA MET A 96 -9.84 14.92 0.03
C MET A 96 -9.03 16.22 0.02
N ASP A 97 -9.44 17.22 0.82
CA ASP A 97 -8.62 18.37 1.14
C ASP A 97 -7.49 17.97 2.10
N TRP A 98 -6.24 18.02 1.61
CA TRP A 98 -5.06 17.65 2.41
C TRP A 98 -4.89 18.52 3.65
N THR A 99 -5.41 19.76 3.66
CA THR A 99 -5.33 20.66 4.82
C THR A 99 -6.30 20.27 5.92
N GLN A 100 -7.45 19.67 5.57
CA GLN A 100 -8.51 19.29 6.50
C GLN A 100 -8.58 17.77 6.75
N ARG A 101 -7.79 16.98 6.04
CA ARG A 101 -7.75 15.51 6.13
C ARG A 101 -7.60 14.98 7.55
N HIS A 102 -6.90 15.70 8.42
CA HIS A 102 -6.72 15.30 9.82
C HIS A 102 -7.99 15.33 10.66
N MET A 103 -9.00 16.10 10.23
CA MET A 103 -10.33 16.16 10.86
C MET A 103 -11.30 15.11 10.33
N SER A 104 -10.94 14.43 9.23
CA SER A 104 -11.79 13.43 8.60
C SER A 104 -11.84 12.12 9.40
N PRO A 105 -13.00 11.45 9.44
CA PRO A 105 -13.13 10.13 10.07
C PRO A 105 -12.54 8.99 9.22
N PHE A 106 -12.05 9.27 8.01
CA PHE A 106 -11.65 8.25 7.05
C PHE A 106 -10.17 7.86 7.11
N ILE A 107 -9.93 6.63 6.70
CA ILE A 107 -8.64 6.01 6.48
C ILE A 107 -8.53 5.73 4.98
N SER A 108 -7.63 6.41 4.27
CA SER A 108 -7.38 6.14 2.84
C SER A 108 -6.70 4.79 2.63
N THR A 109 -7.21 4.04 1.66
CA THR A 109 -6.72 2.75 1.16
C THR A 109 -6.96 2.70 -0.36
N THR A 110 -6.42 1.71 -1.06
CA THR A 110 -6.61 1.57 -2.52
C THR A 110 -6.82 0.11 -2.89
N PHE A 111 -7.59 -0.18 -3.94
CA PHE A 111 -7.61 -1.51 -4.56
C PHE A 111 -6.35 -1.81 -5.41
N SER A 112 -5.58 -0.79 -5.79
CA SER A 112 -4.45 -0.93 -6.71
C SER A 112 -3.14 -1.14 -5.96
N PHE A 113 -2.63 -2.38 -5.97
CA PHE A 113 -1.30 -2.67 -5.42
C PHE A 113 -0.20 -1.86 -6.14
N ALA A 114 -0.37 -1.62 -7.44
CA ALA A 114 0.58 -0.85 -8.24
C ALA A 114 0.56 0.64 -7.86
N TRP A 115 -0.62 1.22 -7.57
CA TRP A 115 -0.72 2.55 -6.98
C TRP A 115 0.02 2.61 -5.65
N ALA A 116 -0.18 1.60 -4.78
CA ALA A 116 0.48 1.55 -3.48
C ALA A 116 2.01 1.51 -3.61
N ILE A 117 2.58 0.72 -4.53
CA ILE A 117 4.03 0.69 -4.79
C ILE A 117 4.52 2.02 -5.35
N TRP A 118 3.81 2.58 -6.32
CA TRP A 118 4.17 3.86 -6.96
C TRP A 118 4.17 5.00 -5.94
N GLU A 119 3.11 5.12 -5.14
CA GLU A 119 2.97 6.14 -4.11
C GLU A 119 3.97 5.94 -2.95
N ALA A 120 4.23 4.69 -2.55
CA ALA A 120 5.24 4.38 -1.53
C ALA A 120 6.65 4.78 -1.98
N THR A 121 7.04 4.43 -3.20
CA THR A 121 8.31 4.85 -3.80
C THR A 121 8.42 6.37 -3.88
N ARG A 122 7.36 7.05 -4.34
CA ARG A 122 7.32 8.52 -4.41
C ARG A 122 7.50 9.16 -3.04
N ARG A 123 6.80 8.66 -2.01
CA ARG A 123 6.96 9.14 -0.62
C ARG A 123 8.33 8.84 -0.06
N TYR A 124 8.95 7.72 -0.42
CA TYR A 124 10.28 7.36 0.05
C TYR A 124 11.33 8.32 -0.49
N ARG A 125 11.27 8.65 -1.78
CA ARG A 125 12.26 9.52 -2.43
C ARG A 125 12.08 11.00 -2.09
N VAL A 126 10.84 11.47 -1.95
CA VAL A 126 10.54 12.89 -1.64
C VAL A 126 10.52 13.16 -0.14
N GLY A 127 10.19 12.16 0.67
CA GLY A 127 9.98 12.31 2.10
C GLY A 127 11.26 12.25 2.93
N LEU A 128 11.18 12.81 4.14
CA LEU A 128 12.23 12.69 5.16
C LEU A 128 12.19 11.36 5.92
N LYS A 129 11.14 10.54 5.73
CA LYS A 129 10.93 9.28 6.44
C LYS A 129 11.15 8.12 5.47
N HIS A 130 12.15 7.30 5.78
CA HIS A 130 12.49 6.10 5.01
C HIS A 130 11.79 4.84 5.52
N ASP A 131 11.09 4.93 6.64
CA ASP A 131 10.27 3.84 7.17
C ASP A 131 8.89 3.90 6.51
N ILE A 132 8.80 3.37 5.29
CA ILE A 132 7.54 3.26 4.56
C ILE A 132 7.14 1.81 4.46
N GLU A 133 5.92 1.51 4.90
CA GLU A 133 5.31 0.20 4.80
C GLU A 133 4.04 0.24 3.94
N ILE A 134 3.71 -0.90 3.36
CA ILE A 134 2.44 -1.16 2.70
C ILE A 134 1.71 -2.21 3.53
N ALA A 135 0.55 -1.84 4.06
CA ALA A 135 -0.36 -2.80 4.68
C ALA A 135 -1.30 -3.40 3.64
N ILE A 136 -1.51 -4.71 3.74
CA ILE A 136 -2.41 -5.51 2.93
C ILE A 136 -3.61 -5.85 3.81
N ILE A 137 -4.80 -5.49 3.36
CA ILE A 137 -6.02 -5.54 4.15
C ILE A 137 -7.07 -6.37 3.39
N ASP A 138 -7.73 -7.30 4.09
CA ASP A 138 -8.88 -8.02 3.57
C ASP A 138 -10.09 -7.08 3.52
N ALA A 139 -10.48 -6.70 2.31
CA ALA A 139 -11.58 -5.78 2.03
C ALA A 139 -12.93 -6.33 2.51
N ARG A 140 -13.09 -7.66 2.54
CA ARG A 140 -14.35 -8.32 2.91
C ARG A 140 -14.69 -8.08 4.38
N GLN A 141 -13.67 -8.02 5.24
CA GLN A 141 -13.84 -7.68 6.66
C GLN A 141 -14.23 -6.21 6.90
N LEU A 142 -14.23 -5.38 5.84
CA LEU A 142 -14.62 -3.98 5.88
C LEU A 142 -15.96 -3.70 5.19
N ALA A 143 -16.70 -4.75 4.79
CA ALA A 143 -18.04 -4.62 4.22
C ALA A 143 -18.94 -3.74 5.11
N GLY A 144 -19.65 -2.80 4.49
CA GLY A 144 -20.46 -1.80 5.21
C GLY A 144 -19.68 -0.72 5.98
N ARG A 145 -18.36 -0.87 6.20
CA ARG A 145 -17.49 0.11 6.89
C ARG A 145 -16.61 0.94 5.96
N ALA A 146 -16.64 0.65 4.67
CA ALA A 146 -15.88 1.38 3.67
C ALA A 146 -16.77 1.73 2.47
N ALA A 147 -16.35 2.75 1.74
CA ALA A 147 -16.93 3.15 0.46
C ALA A 147 -15.82 3.60 -0.47
N THR A 148 -16.02 3.51 -1.80
CA THR A 148 -15.05 4.15 -2.70
C THR A 148 -15.19 5.66 -2.58
N ALA A 149 -14.07 6.39 -2.63
CA ALA A 149 -14.13 7.85 -2.62
C ALA A 149 -14.98 8.37 -3.79
N LEU A 150 -14.94 7.66 -4.92
CA LEU A 150 -15.74 7.98 -6.11
C LEU A 150 -17.24 7.89 -5.84
N GLU A 151 -17.70 6.83 -5.20
CA GLU A 151 -19.10 6.64 -4.80
C GLU A 151 -19.59 7.77 -3.89
N LEU A 152 -18.76 8.18 -2.92
CA LEU A 152 -19.10 9.27 -2.01
C LEU A 152 -19.11 10.64 -2.70
N LEU A 153 -18.11 10.94 -3.54
CA LEU A 153 -18.03 12.20 -4.27
C LEU A 153 -19.25 12.42 -5.18
N ARG A 154 -19.76 11.36 -5.82
CA ARG A 154 -20.91 11.45 -6.74
C ARG A 154 -22.23 11.82 -6.06
N LYS A 155 -22.31 11.76 -4.72
CA LYS A 155 -23.50 12.18 -3.97
C LYS A 155 -23.69 13.69 -3.93
N GLY A 156 -22.60 14.46 -4.08
CA GLY A 156 -22.66 15.91 -4.06
C GLY A 156 -23.46 16.46 -5.24
N ALA A 157 -24.51 17.21 -4.94
CA ALA A 157 -25.26 17.95 -5.95
C ALA A 157 -24.35 19.01 -6.61
N PRO A 158 -24.55 19.40 -7.88
CA PRO A 158 -23.65 20.32 -8.58
C PRO A 158 -23.36 21.63 -7.83
N ASN A 159 -24.32 22.15 -7.07
CA ASN A 159 -24.21 23.37 -6.26
C ASN A 159 -23.46 23.17 -4.92
N GLU A 160 -23.32 21.93 -4.45
CA GLU A 160 -22.60 21.60 -3.21
C GLU A 160 -21.11 21.31 -3.47
N ARG A 161 -20.74 21.09 -4.74
CA ARG A 161 -19.40 20.65 -5.11
C ARG A 161 -18.36 21.74 -4.88
N HIS A 162 -17.29 21.37 -4.18
CA HIS A 162 -16.11 22.19 -4.01
C HIS A 162 -15.41 22.47 -5.36
N LEU A 163 -14.67 23.58 -5.44
CA LEU A 163 -13.93 23.98 -6.66
C LEU A 163 -12.92 22.91 -7.13
N ASP A 164 -12.34 22.16 -6.19
CA ASP A 164 -11.42 21.04 -6.47
C ASP A 164 -12.11 19.70 -6.77
N TYR A 165 -13.45 19.66 -6.88
CA TYR A 165 -14.20 18.41 -7.08
C TYR A 165 -13.62 17.55 -8.20
N TRP A 166 -13.35 18.12 -9.37
CA TRP A 166 -12.83 17.37 -10.52
C TRP A 166 -11.38 16.91 -10.36
N LYS A 167 -10.60 17.56 -9.51
CA LYS A 167 -9.26 17.12 -9.14
C LYS A 167 -9.35 15.91 -8.21
N TRP A 168 -10.21 15.98 -7.19
CA TRP A 168 -10.46 14.86 -6.27
C TRP A 168 -11.09 13.66 -6.97
N TYR A 169 -12.05 13.89 -7.88
CA TYR A 169 -12.69 12.86 -8.68
C TYR A 169 -11.66 12.09 -9.52
N ARG A 170 -10.78 12.81 -10.23
CA ARG A 170 -9.71 12.19 -11.03
C ARG A 170 -8.73 11.42 -10.14
N PHE A 171 -8.31 12.01 -9.02
CA PHE A 171 -7.45 11.32 -8.07
C PHE A 171 -8.09 10.03 -7.55
N ALA A 172 -9.34 10.07 -7.09
CA ALA A 172 -10.07 8.92 -6.57
C ALA A 172 -10.21 7.81 -7.62
N LEU A 173 -10.43 8.19 -8.89
CA LEU A 173 -10.52 7.27 -10.01
C LEU A 173 -9.14 6.64 -10.31
N GLU A 174 -8.10 7.45 -10.50
CA GLU A 174 -6.76 6.96 -10.85
C GLU A 174 -6.17 6.07 -9.75
N SER A 175 -6.36 6.46 -8.49
CA SER A 175 -5.85 5.73 -7.33
C SER A 175 -6.76 4.61 -6.85
N GLN A 176 -7.95 4.44 -7.43
CA GLN A 176 -8.97 3.52 -6.91
C GLN A 176 -9.17 3.67 -5.40
N ASP A 177 -9.29 4.93 -4.93
CA ASP A 177 -9.30 5.28 -3.51
C ASP A 177 -10.53 4.73 -2.79
N VAL A 178 -10.28 4.09 -1.66
CA VAL A 178 -11.28 3.51 -0.77
C VAL A 178 -11.12 4.13 0.60
N LEU A 179 -12.22 4.67 1.12
CA LEU A 179 -12.28 5.36 2.39
C LEU A 179 -12.93 4.45 3.42
N VAL A 180 -12.14 3.99 4.40
CA VAL A 180 -12.63 3.20 5.52
C VAL A 180 -13.00 4.12 6.67
N HIS A 181 -14.22 4.04 7.18
CA HIS A 181 -14.70 4.89 8.26
C HIS A 181 -14.24 4.36 9.63
N GLY A 182 -13.68 5.25 10.45
CA GLY A 182 -13.39 4.95 11.84
C GLY A 182 -12.07 4.22 12.03
N SER A 183 -12.08 2.89 11.94
CA SER A 183 -10.92 2.04 12.22
C SER A 183 -10.84 0.83 11.29
N ILE A 184 -9.64 0.27 11.16
CA ILE A 184 -9.39 -1.03 10.52
C ILE A 184 -8.97 -1.99 11.63
N PRO A 185 -9.74 -3.07 11.89
CA PRO A 185 -9.39 -4.04 12.93
C PRO A 185 -8.13 -4.81 12.56
N THR A 186 -7.40 -5.28 13.56
CA THR A 186 -6.18 -6.07 13.37
C THR A 186 -6.44 -7.35 12.57
N SER A 187 -7.59 -8.00 12.77
CA SER A 187 -7.99 -9.20 12.01
C SER A 187 -8.11 -8.96 10.50
N ALA A 188 -8.39 -7.72 10.07
CA ALA A 188 -8.50 -7.38 8.65
C ALA A 188 -7.14 -7.08 8.01
N VAL A 189 -6.11 -6.78 8.80
CA VAL A 189 -4.77 -6.52 8.27
C VAL A 189 -4.05 -7.86 8.15
N LEU A 190 -3.97 -8.37 6.93
CA LEU A 190 -3.25 -9.60 6.64
C LEU A 190 -1.78 -9.40 6.99
N ALA A 191 -1.13 -8.41 6.37
CA ALA A 191 0.29 -8.15 6.57
C ALA A 191 0.62 -6.66 6.49
N SER A 192 1.76 -6.28 7.06
CA SER A 192 2.41 -4.99 6.82
C SER A 192 3.85 -5.22 6.46
N VAL A 193 4.28 -4.67 5.32
CA VAL A 193 5.54 -5.03 4.68
C VAL A 193 6.35 -3.77 4.36
N PRO A 194 7.63 -3.69 4.80
CA PRO A 194 8.53 -2.60 4.41
C PRO A 194 8.71 -2.51 2.91
N LEU A 195 8.61 -1.30 2.36
CA LEU A 195 8.75 -1.04 0.92
C LEU A 195 10.02 -1.67 0.34
N LEU A 196 11.16 -1.51 1.03
CA LEU A 196 12.45 -2.04 0.58
C LEU A 196 12.46 -3.57 0.42
N SER A 197 11.62 -4.29 1.15
CA SER A 197 11.51 -5.76 1.05
C SER A 197 10.66 -6.23 -0.15
N ILE A 198 9.99 -5.30 -0.82
CA ILE A 198 9.15 -5.54 -2.00
C ILE A 198 9.91 -5.22 -3.29
N ILE A 199 10.78 -4.19 -3.28
CA ILE A 199 11.44 -3.64 -4.47
C ILE A 199 12.21 -4.72 -5.25
N ASP A 200 12.94 -5.60 -4.57
CA ASP A 200 13.71 -6.69 -5.21
C ASP A 200 12.83 -7.88 -5.67
N LYS A 201 11.55 -7.89 -5.29
CA LYS A 201 10.57 -8.93 -5.65
C LYS A 201 9.69 -8.53 -6.82
N LEU A 202 9.73 -7.26 -7.25
CA LEU A 202 8.94 -6.76 -8.37
C LEU A 202 9.22 -7.56 -9.67
N PRO A 203 8.19 -7.81 -10.51
CA PRO A 203 8.36 -8.34 -11.85
C PRO A 203 9.36 -7.54 -12.70
N SER A 204 9.99 -8.17 -13.69
CA SER A 204 11.10 -7.55 -14.43
C SER A 204 10.69 -6.33 -15.25
N TYR A 205 9.42 -6.20 -15.65
CA TYR A 205 8.90 -5.00 -16.33
C TYR A 205 8.79 -3.76 -15.42
N PHE A 206 8.94 -3.90 -14.10
CA PHE A 206 9.12 -2.78 -13.17
C PHE A 206 10.59 -2.37 -13.01
N LEU A 207 11.53 -3.14 -13.58
CA LEU A 207 12.96 -3.01 -13.35
C LEU A 207 13.69 -2.58 -14.64
N ARG A 208 14.73 -1.77 -14.51
CA ARG A 208 15.59 -1.37 -15.64
C ARG A 208 16.38 -2.59 -16.14
N GLN A 209 16.20 -2.95 -17.41
CA GLN A 209 16.85 -4.10 -18.03
C GLN A 209 18.39 -3.98 -18.07
N ASP A 210 18.91 -2.75 -18.12
CA ASP A 210 20.34 -2.48 -18.31
C ASP A 210 21.19 -2.58 -17.03
N THR A 211 20.57 -2.79 -15.87
CA THR A 211 21.25 -2.71 -14.56
C THR A 211 22.09 -3.95 -14.18
N VAL A 212 22.14 -4.97 -15.03
CA VAL A 212 22.86 -6.22 -14.70
C VAL A 212 24.37 -6.01 -14.56
N LEU A 213 24.95 -5.03 -15.25
CA LEU A 213 26.40 -4.75 -15.20
C LEU A 213 26.82 -3.83 -14.03
N ASP A 214 25.93 -2.96 -13.55
CA ASP A 214 26.30 -1.87 -12.62
C ASP A 214 25.83 -2.08 -11.17
N LYS A 215 25.45 -3.31 -10.78
CA LYS A 215 25.02 -3.60 -9.39
C LYS A 215 26.05 -3.23 -8.31
N ARG A 216 27.33 -3.06 -8.66
CA ARG A 216 28.39 -2.68 -7.72
C ARG A 216 28.40 -1.18 -7.39
N THR A 217 27.75 -0.34 -8.20
CA THR A 217 27.82 1.12 -8.07
C THR A 217 26.49 1.78 -7.70
N SER A 218 25.36 1.07 -7.76
CA SER A 218 24.06 1.63 -7.37
C SER A 218 24.02 1.91 -5.87
N SER A 219 23.98 3.19 -5.52
CA SER A 219 23.93 3.67 -4.14
C SER A 219 22.56 3.45 -3.47
N SER A 220 21.50 3.28 -4.27
CA SER A 220 20.13 3.20 -3.79
C SER A 220 19.40 1.97 -4.34
N ALA A 221 18.65 1.29 -3.48
CA ALA A 221 17.76 0.19 -3.87
C ALA A 221 16.71 0.60 -4.92
N PHE A 222 16.48 1.90 -5.10
CA PHE A 222 15.51 2.42 -6.06
C PHE A 222 16.10 2.72 -7.44
N ASP A 223 17.42 2.64 -7.61
CA ASP A 223 18.07 2.89 -8.91
C ASP A 223 17.72 1.78 -9.92
N ILE A 224 17.27 0.62 -9.44
CA ILE A 224 16.83 -0.51 -10.26
C ILE A 224 15.45 -0.30 -10.90
N LEU A 225 14.65 0.67 -10.43
CA LEU A 225 13.28 0.86 -10.89
C LEU A 225 13.22 1.51 -12.28
N SER A 226 12.35 0.99 -13.15
CA SER A 226 12.23 1.46 -14.53
C SER A 226 11.57 2.84 -14.68
N TRP A 227 10.97 3.38 -13.61
CA TRP A 227 10.45 4.74 -13.58
C TRP A 227 11.27 5.62 -12.65
N ASP A 228 11.36 6.91 -12.99
CA ASP A 228 11.91 7.91 -12.10
C ASP A 228 10.79 8.67 -11.39
N THR A 229 10.79 8.65 -10.06
CA THR A 229 9.85 9.45 -9.25
C THR A 229 10.31 10.89 -9.04
N MET A 230 11.56 11.23 -9.41
CA MET A 230 12.11 12.58 -9.29
C MET A 230 11.79 13.45 -10.50
N ASP A 231 11.44 12.83 -11.63
CA ASP A 231 10.94 13.55 -12.80
C ASP A 231 9.71 14.37 -12.45
N ARG A 232 9.58 15.56 -13.06
CA ARG A 232 8.46 16.48 -12.79
C ARG A 232 7.13 15.85 -13.25
N LYS A 233 6.45 15.23 -12.29
CA LYS A 233 5.04 14.78 -12.31
C LYS A 233 4.70 13.70 -13.36
N PRO A 234 5.35 12.52 -13.36
CA PRO A 234 4.75 11.39 -14.03
C PRO A 234 3.35 11.15 -13.43
N SER A 235 2.32 11.18 -14.28
CA SER A 235 0.98 10.80 -13.84
C SER A 235 0.95 9.28 -13.59
N PHE A 236 0.10 8.81 -12.67
CA PHE A 236 -0.04 7.37 -12.45
C PHE A 236 -0.49 6.66 -13.73
N ARG A 237 -1.32 7.32 -14.55
CA ARG A 237 -1.72 6.82 -15.87
C ARG A 237 -0.52 6.58 -16.80
N GLN A 238 0.43 7.52 -16.83
CA GLN A 238 1.66 7.36 -17.61
C GLN A 238 2.47 6.18 -17.08
N PHE A 239 2.62 6.07 -15.75
CA PHE A 239 3.28 4.93 -15.12
C PHE A 239 2.63 3.60 -15.53
N CYS A 240 1.30 3.47 -15.47
CA CYS A 240 0.60 2.26 -15.93
C CYS A 240 0.92 1.93 -17.38
N GLN A 241 0.86 2.93 -18.27
CA GLN A 241 1.15 2.75 -19.69
C GLN A 241 2.60 2.30 -19.91
N ASP A 242 3.56 2.95 -19.28
CA ASP A 242 4.98 2.62 -19.40
C ASP A 242 5.27 1.19 -18.94
N MET A 243 4.65 0.74 -17.84
CA MET A 243 4.84 -0.62 -17.32
C MET A 243 4.17 -1.67 -18.24
N SER A 244 2.98 -1.38 -18.78
CA SER A 244 2.33 -2.22 -19.78
C SER A 244 3.14 -2.33 -21.05
N ASP A 245 3.66 -1.22 -21.57
CA ASP A 245 4.48 -1.19 -22.78
C ASP A 245 5.81 -1.91 -22.57
N GLN A 246 6.39 -1.84 -21.36
CA GLN A 246 7.56 -2.64 -21.01
C GLN A 246 7.23 -4.14 -20.97
N PHE A 247 6.13 -4.53 -20.32
CA PHE A 247 5.68 -5.91 -20.29
C PHE A 247 5.45 -6.47 -21.70
N LEU A 248 4.76 -5.73 -22.57
CA LEU A 248 4.45 -6.17 -23.93
C LEU A 248 5.67 -6.24 -24.85
N ARG A 249 6.75 -5.52 -24.53
CA ARG A 249 8.04 -5.62 -25.23
C ARG A 249 8.87 -6.84 -24.81
N LEU A 250 8.55 -7.48 -23.68
CA LEU A 250 9.26 -8.69 -23.25
C LEU A 250 8.94 -9.88 -24.19
N PRO A 251 9.92 -10.78 -24.42
CA PRO A 251 9.66 -12.07 -25.07
C PRO A 251 8.53 -12.84 -24.36
N THR A 252 7.77 -13.64 -25.09
CA THR A 252 6.62 -14.38 -24.55
C THR A 252 6.97 -15.23 -23.34
N GLU A 253 8.15 -15.86 -23.34
CA GLU A 253 8.65 -16.68 -22.23
C GLU A 253 8.88 -15.83 -20.97
N HIS A 254 9.37 -14.60 -21.14
CA HIS A 254 9.60 -13.66 -20.04
C HIS A 254 8.29 -13.11 -19.50
N ARG A 255 7.31 -12.81 -20.38
CA ARG A 255 5.96 -12.43 -19.97
C ARG A 255 5.29 -13.52 -19.14
N LEU A 256 5.36 -14.78 -19.60
CA LEU A 256 4.80 -15.91 -18.87
C LEU A 256 5.49 -16.12 -17.52
N ARG A 257 6.82 -16.04 -17.47
CA ARG A 257 7.59 -16.13 -16.22
C ARG A 257 7.20 -15.04 -15.22
N ASP A 258 7.09 -13.80 -15.69
CA ASP A 258 6.76 -12.66 -14.83
C ASP A 258 5.29 -12.69 -14.38
N ALA A 259 4.38 -13.12 -15.26
CA ALA A 259 2.96 -13.30 -14.93
C ALA A 259 2.71 -14.48 -13.98
N THR A 260 3.54 -15.52 -14.02
CA THR A 260 3.45 -16.69 -13.11
C THR A 260 4.36 -16.54 -11.88
N GLY A 261 5.61 -16.95 -11.97
CA GLY A 261 6.55 -16.91 -10.85
C GLY A 261 6.79 -15.49 -10.31
N GLY A 262 6.82 -14.47 -11.18
CA GLY A 262 6.95 -13.08 -10.75
C GLY A 262 5.77 -12.58 -9.91
N SER A 263 4.54 -12.93 -10.29
CA SER A 263 3.33 -12.56 -9.54
C SER A 263 3.23 -13.29 -8.21
N VAL A 264 3.52 -14.60 -8.19
CA VAL A 264 3.59 -15.40 -6.96
C VAL A 264 4.64 -14.84 -6.01
N ARG A 265 5.84 -14.53 -6.51
CA ARG A 265 6.92 -13.95 -5.69
C ARG A 265 6.52 -12.63 -5.05
N LEU A 266 5.85 -11.75 -5.80
CA LEU A 266 5.37 -10.46 -5.26
C LEU A 266 4.20 -10.66 -4.28
N ALA A 267 3.24 -11.53 -4.58
CA ALA A 267 2.14 -11.86 -3.67
C ALA A 267 2.65 -12.42 -2.34
N MET A 268 3.62 -13.34 -2.39
CA MET A 268 4.26 -13.90 -1.22
C MET A 268 5.06 -12.85 -0.45
N ALA A 269 5.71 -11.90 -1.12
CA ALA A 269 6.37 -10.79 -0.45
C ALA A 269 5.39 -9.92 0.34
N PHE A 270 4.23 -9.62 -0.26
CA PHE A 270 3.14 -8.89 0.40
C PHE A 270 2.52 -9.64 1.58
N LEU A 271 2.33 -10.95 1.46
CA LEU A 271 1.62 -11.75 2.46
C LEU A 271 2.56 -12.49 3.44
N ARG A 272 3.88 -12.33 3.33
CA ARG A 272 4.86 -13.21 4.01
C ARG A 272 4.58 -13.41 5.51
N PRO A 273 4.43 -12.37 6.35
CA PRO A 273 4.25 -12.57 7.79
C PRO A 273 2.96 -13.36 8.09
N TRP A 274 1.87 -13.01 7.38
CA TRP A 274 0.57 -13.67 7.50
C TRP A 274 0.62 -15.12 7.06
N PHE A 275 1.11 -15.35 5.83
CA PHE A 275 1.13 -16.67 5.21
C PHE A 275 1.90 -17.67 6.05
N HIS A 276 3.09 -17.29 6.54
CA HIS A 276 3.90 -18.14 7.42
C HIS A 276 3.18 -18.51 8.73
N SER A 277 2.33 -17.63 9.27
CA SER A 277 1.56 -17.92 10.47
C SER A 277 0.37 -18.84 10.18
N VAL A 278 -0.36 -18.59 9.08
CA VAL A 278 -1.62 -19.28 8.78
C VAL A 278 -1.39 -20.65 8.14
N VAL A 279 -0.37 -20.82 7.29
CA VAL A 279 -0.15 -22.06 6.51
C VAL A 279 0.04 -23.32 7.36
N THR A 280 0.45 -23.16 8.63
CA THR A 280 0.58 -24.27 9.59
C THR A 280 -0.77 -24.77 10.10
N GLY A 281 -1.72 -23.85 10.30
CA GLY A 281 -3.05 -24.12 10.86
C GLY A 281 -4.12 -24.31 9.79
N ASP A 282 -4.18 -23.40 8.83
CA ASP A 282 -5.12 -23.43 7.70
C ASP A 282 -4.36 -23.28 6.37
N PHE A 283 -3.92 -24.42 5.85
CA PHE A 283 -3.19 -24.49 4.59
C PHE A 283 -4.03 -23.99 3.40
N THR A 284 -5.33 -24.29 3.39
CA THR A 284 -6.22 -23.95 2.29
C THR A 284 -6.46 -22.45 2.25
N GLU A 285 -6.79 -21.82 3.38
CA GLU A 285 -6.97 -20.37 3.46
C GLU A 285 -5.70 -19.62 3.03
N ALA A 286 -4.53 -20.05 3.52
CA ALA A 286 -3.26 -19.44 3.19
C ALA A 286 -2.98 -19.49 1.68
N THR A 287 -3.13 -20.68 1.06
CA THR A 287 -2.85 -20.88 -0.36
C THR A 287 -3.88 -20.22 -1.27
N GLU A 288 -5.18 -20.26 -0.95
CA GLU A 288 -6.24 -19.59 -1.72
C GLU A 288 -6.08 -18.07 -1.69
N THR A 289 -5.75 -17.49 -0.53
CA THR A 289 -5.53 -16.05 -0.39
C THR A 289 -4.29 -15.60 -1.16
N ALA A 290 -3.20 -16.37 -1.09
CA ALA A 290 -1.99 -16.09 -1.86
C ALA A 290 -2.21 -16.23 -3.38
N CYS A 291 -2.96 -17.26 -3.83
CA CYS A 291 -3.35 -17.41 -5.22
C CYS A 291 -4.18 -16.22 -5.71
N SER A 292 -5.19 -15.82 -4.94
CA SER A 292 -6.06 -14.69 -5.28
C SER A 292 -5.26 -13.41 -5.49
N LEU A 293 -4.31 -13.09 -4.60
CA LEU A 293 -3.45 -11.92 -4.77
C LEU A 293 -2.50 -12.07 -5.98
N ALA A 294 -1.94 -13.26 -6.19
CA ALA A 294 -1.08 -13.53 -7.34
C ALA A 294 -1.84 -13.35 -8.67
N PHE A 295 -3.10 -13.77 -8.75
CA PHE A 295 -3.94 -13.53 -9.93
C PHE A 295 -4.15 -12.04 -10.20
N VAL A 296 -4.40 -11.24 -9.16
CA VAL A 296 -4.53 -9.78 -9.28
C VAL A 296 -3.25 -9.16 -9.85
N ILE A 297 -2.09 -9.63 -9.41
CA ILE A 297 -0.79 -9.13 -9.90
C ILE A 297 -0.52 -9.60 -11.33
N ALA A 298 -0.81 -10.87 -11.66
CA ALA A 298 -0.53 -11.49 -12.96
C ALA A 298 -1.26 -10.80 -14.13
N GLN A 299 -2.53 -10.41 -13.92
CA GLN A 299 -3.35 -9.78 -14.94
C GLN A 299 -3.13 -8.27 -15.10
N TRP A 300 -2.51 -7.63 -14.10
CA TRP A 300 -2.37 -6.17 -14.05
C TRP A 300 -1.67 -5.55 -15.27
N PRO A 301 -0.52 -6.05 -15.77
CA PRO A 301 0.20 -5.38 -16.85
C PRO A 301 -0.53 -5.44 -18.21
N ALA A 302 -1.34 -6.48 -18.45
CA ALA A 302 -2.12 -6.63 -19.68
C ALA A 302 -3.27 -7.64 -19.50
N GLN A 303 -4.45 -7.18 -19.09
CA GLN A 303 -5.59 -8.06 -18.81
C GLN A 303 -6.05 -8.90 -20.01
N TRP A 304 -6.03 -8.33 -21.22
CA TRP A 304 -6.38 -9.07 -22.43
C TRP A 304 -5.41 -10.22 -22.68
N TRP A 305 -4.12 -10.01 -22.44
CA TRP A 305 -3.08 -11.03 -22.62
C TRP A 305 -3.29 -12.19 -21.63
N SER A 306 -3.64 -11.89 -20.37
CA SER A 306 -3.95 -12.93 -19.38
C SER A 306 -5.17 -13.79 -19.73
N ARG A 307 -6.12 -13.26 -20.51
CA ARG A 307 -7.28 -14.03 -20.97
C ARG A 307 -6.90 -15.05 -22.04
N ASP A 308 -5.88 -14.76 -22.82
CA ASP A 308 -5.39 -15.64 -23.89
C ASP A 308 -4.45 -16.74 -23.36
N HIS A 309 -3.97 -16.63 -22.11
CA HIS A 309 -3.00 -17.54 -21.49
C HIS A 309 -3.56 -18.17 -20.21
N VAL A 310 -4.65 -18.93 -20.35
CA VAL A 310 -5.36 -19.53 -19.20
C VAL A 310 -4.53 -20.57 -18.43
N GLU A 311 -3.52 -21.16 -19.06
CA GLU A 311 -2.59 -22.11 -18.43
C GLU A 311 -1.81 -21.49 -17.26
N MET A 312 -1.63 -20.16 -17.26
CA MET A 312 -0.87 -19.49 -16.23
C MET A 312 -1.55 -19.58 -14.86
N TRP A 313 -2.88 -19.71 -14.83
CA TRP A 313 -3.65 -19.84 -13.58
C TRP A 313 -3.32 -21.14 -12.85
N ASP A 314 -3.22 -22.25 -13.59
CA ASP A 314 -2.87 -23.56 -13.03
C ASP A 314 -1.42 -23.59 -12.56
N VAL A 315 -0.52 -22.93 -13.30
CA VAL A 315 0.89 -22.77 -12.88
C VAL A 315 0.97 -21.96 -11.58
N ILE A 316 0.28 -20.84 -11.47
CA ILE A 316 0.26 -20.02 -10.24
C ILE A 316 -0.24 -20.82 -9.05
N ARG A 317 -1.36 -21.56 -9.19
CA ARG A 317 -1.89 -22.41 -8.11
C ARG A 317 -0.88 -23.46 -7.68
N SER A 318 -0.27 -24.16 -8.66
CA SER A 318 0.73 -25.19 -8.41
C SER A 318 1.96 -24.63 -7.69
N LEU A 319 2.44 -23.45 -8.09
CA LEU A 319 3.56 -22.77 -7.45
C LEU A 319 3.25 -22.37 -6.01
N VAL A 320 2.08 -21.77 -5.77
CA VAL A 320 1.66 -21.36 -4.41
C VAL A 320 1.47 -22.59 -3.51
N GLN A 321 0.87 -23.66 -4.03
CA GLN A 321 0.69 -24.90 -3.28
C GLN A 321 2.04 -25.53 -2.91
N ALA A 322 2.96 -25.66 -3.87
CA ALA A 322 4.29 -26.20 -3.62
C ALA A 322 5.07 -25.37 -2.59
N LEU A 323 5.03 -24.05 -2.71
CA LEU A 323 5.65 -23.14 -1.72
C LEU A 323 5.01 -23.27 -0.34
N GLY A 324 3.69 -23.41 -0.27
CA GLY A 324 2.98 -23.64 0.98
C GLY A 324 3.43 -24.95 1.64
N GLU A 325 3.55 -26.03 0.86
CA GLU A 325 3.99 -27.34 1.34
C GLU A 325 5.42 -27.27 1.89
N GLU A 326 6.33 -26.64 1.13
CA GLU A 326 7.72 -26.42 1.54
C GLU A 326 7.82 -25.64 2.85
N ILE A 327 7.10 -24.51 2.98
CA ILE A 327 7.11 -23.69 4.20
C ILE A 327 6.57 -24.48 5.39
N ARG A 328 5.47 -25.21 5.20
CA ARG A 328 4.84 -26.02 6.24
C ARG A 328 5.75 -27.16 6.69
N GLU A 329 6.42 -27.84 5.77
CA GLU A 329 7.39 -28.90 6.08
C GLU A 329 8.60 -28.34 6.82
N LYS A 330 9.14 -27.20 6.38
CA LYS A 330 10.25 -26.52 7.04
C LYS A 330 9.91 -26.15 8.49
N GLN A 331 8.74 -25.56 8.72
CA GLN A 331 8.29 -25.19 10.08
C GLN A 331 8.07 -26.41 10.97
N LYS A 332 7.57 -27.52 10.43
CA LYS A 332 7.47 -28.80 11.17
C LYS A 332 8.85 -29.34 11.55
N GLY A 333 9.83 -29.23 10.65
CA GLY A 333 11.22 -29.58 10.91
C GLY A 333 11.83 -28.74 12.04
N GLU A 334 11.72 -27.41 11.95
CA GLU A 334 12.21 -26.48 12.99
C GLU A 334 11.56 -26.74 14.36
N ALA A 335 10.25 -26.99 14.40
CA ALA A 335 9.55 -27.35 15.63
C ALA A 335 10.03 -28.69 16.20
N SER A 336 10.27 -29.69 15.35
CA SER A 336 10.79 -30.99 15.79
C SER A 336 12.22 -30.89 16.33
N ASP A 337 13.07 -30.09 15.70
CA ASP A 337 14.45 -29.90 16.15
C ASP A 337 14.50 -29.10 17.47
N GLU A 338 13.62 -28.12 17.64
CA GLU A 338 13.47 -27.39 18.91
C GLU A 338 12.96 -28.29 20.04
N VAL A 339 11.97 -29.16 19.78
CA VAL A 339 11.51 -30.16 20.76
C VAL A 339 12.65 -31.09 21.15
N ARG A 340 13.45 -31.57 20.18
CA ARG A 340 14.63 -32.40 20.47
C ARG A 340 15.66 -31.66 21.32
N ARG A 341 15.90 -30.38 21.02
CA ARG A 341 16.80 -29.52 21.81
C ARG A 341 16.30 -29.35 23.25
N LEU A 342 15.01 -29.07 23.43
CA LEU A 342 14.38 -28.91 24.75
C LEU A 342 14.39 -30.23 25.55
N GLN A 343 14.18 -31.37 24.91
CA GLN A 343 14.31 -32.68 25.54
C GLN A 343 15.74 -32.92 26.06
N GLY A 344 16.76 -32.48 25.32
CA GLY A 344 18.15 -32.51 25.77
C GLY A 344 18.36 -31.68 27.04
N VAL A 345 17.87 -30.43 27.04
CA VAL A 345 17.96 -29.53 28.21
C VAL A 345 17.23 -30.11 29.43
N VAL A 346 16.04 -30.70 29.25
CA VAL A 346 15.29 -31.35 30.33
C VAL A 346 16.06 -32.56 30.86
N SER A 347 16.64 -33.39 29.98
CA SER A 347 17.43 -34.56 30.38
C SER A 347 18.68 -34.17 31.18
N ASP A 348 19.35 -33.09 30.79
CA ASP A 348 20.51 -32.56 31.51
C ASP A 348 20.11 -31.99 32.88
N LEU A 349 18.94 -31.33 32.96
CA LEU A 349 18.40 -30.82 34.22
C LEU A 349 17.98 -31.96 35.16
N GLU A 350 17.31 -33.00 34.64
CA GLU A 350 16.96 -34.20 35.41
C GLU A 350 18.20 -34.89 35.97
N ARG A 351 19.27 -35.00 35.16
CA ARG A 351 20.55 -35.54 35.63
C ARG A 351 21.14 -34.68 36.73
N ALA A 352 21.18 -33.35 36.57
CA ALA A 352 21.71 -32.46 37.60
C ALA A 352 20.91 -32.57 38.91
N VAL A 353 19.59 -32.64 38.85
CA VAL A 353 18.73 -32.82 40.05
C VAL A 353 19.02 -34.16 40.72
N GLN A 354 19.20 -35.23 39.94
CA GLN A 354 19.57 -36.54 40.46
C GLN A 354 20.94 -36.53 41.14
N ASP A 355 21.94 -35.89 40.52
CA ASP A 355 23.29 -35.72 41.09
C ASP A 355 23.22 -34.96 42.43
N TYR A 356 22.44 -33.87 42.50
CA TYR A 356 22.21 -33.13 43.75
C TYR A 356 21.50 -33.96 44.83
N ALA A 357 20.56 -34.81 44.44
CA ALA A 357 19.86 -35.70 45.38
C ALA A 357 20.83 -36.74 45.95
N GLU A 358 21.68 -37.34 45.12
CA GLU A 358 22.70 -38.30 45.54
C GLU A 358 23.75 -37.64 46.46
N GLU A 359 24.22 -36.43 46.13
CA GLU A 359 25.13 -35.66 47.00
C GLU A 359 24.50 -35.33 48.36
N ALA A 360 23.22 -34.95 48.38
CA ALA A 360 22.49 -34.66 49.62
C ALA A 360 22.33 -35.91 50.52
N GLU A 361 22.06 -37.08 49.94
CA GLU A 361 22.00 -38.35 50.67
C GLU A 361 23.37 -38.70 51.28
N VAL A 362 24.45 -38.57 50.50
CA VAL A 362 25.83 -38.79 50.98
C VAL A 362 26.15 -37.84 52.14
N ALA A 363 25.83 -36.55 52.02
CA ALA A 363 26.04 -35.57 53.08
C ALA A 363 25.25 -35.89 54.36
N SER A 364 24.02 -36.39 54.24
CA SER A 364 23.19 -36.78 55.39
C SER A 364 23.76 -38.00 56.13
N SER A 365 24.31 -38.97 55.42
CA SER A 365 24.88 -40.19 56.00
C SER A 365 26.19 -39.94 56.77
N ALA A 366 27.00 -38.97 56.32
CA ALA A 366 28.26 -38.60 56.96
C ALA A 366 28.07 -37.92 58.34
N GLY A 367 26.92 -37.28 58.58
CA GLY A 367 26.61 -36.58 59.84
C GLY A 367 26.29 -37.50 61.03
N SER A 368 26.03 -38.79 60.81
CA SER A 368 25.49 -39.70 61.83
C SER A 368 26.55 -40.40 62.71
N ARG A 369 27.86 -40.20 62.46
CA ARG A 369 28.92 -40.97 63.12
C ARG A 369 29.65 -40.29 64.29
N ASN A 370 29.25 -39.09 64.70
CA ASN A 370 29.76 -38.46 65.92
C ASN A 370 28.75 -38.60 67.05
N GLY A 371 29.05 -39.52 67.96
CA GLY A 371 28.22 -39.86 69.10
C GLY A 371 27.97 -38.70 70.07
N VAL A 372 26.74 -38.68 70.56
CA VAL A 372 26.37 -38.50 71.98
C VAL A 372 27.29 -37.60 72.80
N MET A 373 26.97 -36.31 72.82
CA MET A 373 26.77 -35.61 74.09
C MET A 373 25.45 -34.85 73.99
N GLU A 374 24.42 -35.35 74.67
CA GLU A 374 23.21 -34.60 74.99
C GLU A 374 23.62 -33.37 75.79
N ALA A 375 23.64 -32.21 75.13
CA ALA A 375 23.53 -30.92 75.79
C ALA A 375 22.15 -30.38 75.47
N GLU A 376 21.27 -30.44 76.45
CA GLU A 376 19.94 -29.84 76.47
C GLU A 376 20.07 -28.31 76.32
N VAL A 377 20.17 -27.83 75.09
CA VAL A 377 20.13 -26.40 74.79
C VAL A 377 18.72 -26.04 74.36
N LYS A 378 17.97 -25.44 75.29
CA LYS A 378 16.77 -24.65 75.03
C LYS A 378 17.11 -23.49 74.09
N ALA A 379 17.14 -23.75 72.79
CA ALA A 379 17.18 -22.71 71.78
C ALA A 379 15.75 -22.43 71.32
N SER A 380 15.24 -21.27 71.75
CA SER A 380 14.05 -20.64 71.19
C SER A 380 14.27 -20.43 69.68
N VAL A 381 13.55 -21.17 68.86
CA VAL A 381 13.48 -20.95 67.41
C VAL A 381 12.72 -19.65 67.18
N THR A 382 13.47 -18.55 67.06
CA THR A 382 12.94 -17.30 66.51
C THR A 382 12.84 -17.49 65.01
N ILE A 383 11.64 -17.83 64.54
CA ILE A 383 11.28 -17.82 63.13
C ILE A 383 11.40 -16.36 62.67
N HIS A 384 12.50 -16.04 61.98
CA HIS A 384 12.57 -14.79 61.24
C HIS A 384 11.55 -14.88 60.09
N PRO A 385 10.60 -13.94 59.98
CA PRO A 385 9.72 -13.91 58.82
C PRO A 385 10.58 -13.75 57.58
N SER A 386 10.38 -14.65 56.62
CA SER A 386 10.97 -14.56 55.28
C SER A 386 10.76 -13.13 54.75
N PRO A 387 11.79 -12.51 54.14
CA PRO A 387 11.59 -11.25 53.46
C PRO A 387 10.49 -11.43 52.42
N PRO A 388 9.58 -10.44 52.26
CA PRO A 388 8.55 -10.52 51.24
C PRO A 388 9.25 -10.76 49.91
N ALA A 389 8.73 -11.72 49.14
CA ALA A 389 9.25 -12.14 47.84
C ALA A 389 9.75 -10.93 47.05
N SER A 390 11.06 -10.70 47.09
CA SER A 390 11.72 -9.83 46.14
C SER A 390 11.54 -10.51 44.80
N VAL A 391 10.82 -9.83 43.92
CA VAL A 391 10.68 -10.14 42.50
C VAL A 391 12.04 -10.62 42.00
N ILE A 392 12.15 -11.92 41.77
CA ILE A 392 13.28 -12.47 41.03
C ILE A 392 13.03 -11.99 39.60
N GLU A 393 13.69 -10.89 39.24
CA GLU A 393 13.99 -10.62 37.84
C GLU A 393 14.81 -11.80 37.35
N CYS A 394 14.16 -12.75 36.69
CA CYS A 394 14.84 -13.71 35.85
C CYS A 394 15.60 -12.89 34.79
N PRO A 395 16.95 -12.96 34.72
CA PRO A 395 17.64 -12.44 33.56
C PRO A 395 17.15 -13.25 32.36
N VAL A 396 16.38 -12.60 31.48
CA VAL A 396 16.06 -13.13 30.16
C VAL A 396 17.41 -13.39 29.47
N PRO A 397 17.70 -14.61 28.99
CA PRO A 397 18.93 -14.85 28.26
C PRO A 397 18.90 -14.08 26.95
N GLU A 398 19.67 -13.00 26.90
CA GLU A 398 20.01 -12.25 25.69
C GLU A 398 20.94 -13.13 24.84
N SER A 399 20.37 -14.09 24.11
CA SER A 399 21.11 -14.96 23.19
C SER A 399 20.19 -15.54 22.11
N ALA A 400 19.88 -14.74 21.08
CA ALA A 400 19.61 -15.22 19.71
C ALA A 400 19.50 -14.05 18.70
N LEU A 401 20.56 -13.25 18.55
CA LEU A 401 20.82 -12.51 17.31
C LEU A 401 22.28 -12.75 16.90
N VAL A 402 22.55 -13.96 16.42
CA VAL A 402 23.78 -14.25 15.68
C VAL A 402 23.51 -13.87 14.22
N ALA A 403 23.81 -12.62 13.88
CA ALA A 403 24.10 -12.25 12.51
C ALA A 403 25.55 -12.66 12.21
N LEU A 404 25.73 -13.57 11.27
CA LEU A 404 27.04 -13.89 10.68
C LEU A 404 27.58 -12.64 9.96
N VAL A 405 28.60 -12.01 10.54
CA VAL A 405 29.54 -11.12 9.83
C VAL A 405 30.94 -11.73 9.99
N PRO A 406 31.69 -11.96 8.89
CA PRO A 406 33.04 -12.49 8.98
C PRO A 406 34.05 -11.41 9.38
N SER A 407 34.97 -11.85 10.24
CA SER A 407 36.17 -11.17 10.73
C SER A 407 36.94 -10.38 9.67
N GLU A 408 37.11 -9.07 9.91
CA GLU A 408 38.05 -8.23 9.17
C GLU A 408 39.49 -8.43 9.69
N ALA A 409 40.41 -8.66 8.76
CA ALA A 409 41.84 -8.51 8.96
C ALA A 409 42.21 -7.04 8.78
N GLU A 410 42.98 -6.47 9.70
CA GLU A 410 43.52 -5.11 9.62
C GLU A 410 44.39 -4.94 8.35
N VAL A 411 43.96 -4.05 7.45
CA VAL A 411 44.82 -3.45 6.43
C VAL A 411 44.89 -1.94 6.68
N LYS A 412 46.04 -1.48 7.18
CA LYS A 412 46.40 -0.05 7.23
C LYS A 412 46.55 0.48 5.80
N VAL A 413 45.62 1.33 5.37
CA VAL A 413 45.77 2.16 4.16
C VAL A 413 45.86 3.62 4.56
N SER A 414 47.02 4.22 4.30
CA SER A 414 47.28 5.65 4.40
C SER A 414 46.59 6.37 3.24
N VAL A 415 45.63 7.24 3.54
CA VAL A 415 44.94 8.09 2.54
C VAL A 415 45.72 9.39 2.37
N ILE A 416 46.32 9.57 1.20
CA ILE A 416 46.86 10.85 0.72
C ILE A 416 45.70 11.60 0.04
N ILE A 417 45.44 12.84 0.49
CA ILE A 417 44.40 13.72 -0.05
C ILE A 417 44.99 14.54 -1.21
N PRO A 418 44.45 14.46 -2.44
CA PRO A 418 44.76 15.43 -3.49
C PRO A 418 43.86 16.68 -3.41
N PRO A 419 44.36 17.87 -3.80
CA PRO A 419 43.64 19.13 -3.70
C PRO A 419 42.56 19.29 -4.78
N SER A 420 41.46 19.95 -4.40
CA SER A 420 40.30 20.25 -5.24
C SER A 420 40.62 21.23 -6.38
N PRO A 421 40.00 21.08 -7.58
CA PRO A 421 40.08 22.07 -8.64
C PRO A 421 39.04 23.21 -8.43
N PRO A 422 39.30 24.41 -8.97
CA PRO A 422 38.48 25.60 -8.74
C PRO A 422 37.22 25.64 -9.60
N ALA A 423 36.22 26.36 -9.07
CA ALA A 423 34.91 26.59 -9.65
C ALA A 423 34.95 27.19 -11.06
N SER A 424 34.25 26.55 -12.00
CA SER A 424 33.92 27.12 -13.31
C SER A 424 32.48 27.65 -13.30
N VAL A 425 32.39 28.96 -13.52
CA VAL A 425 31.19 29.71 -13.86
C VAL A 425 30.68 29.24 -15.21
N ILE A 426 29.41 28.84 -15.30
CA ILE A 426 28.73 28.58 -16.57
C ILE A 426 27.55 29.54 -16.67
N GLU A 427 27.72 30.55 -17.52
CA GLU A 427 26.66 31.39 -18.06
C GLU A 427 25.74 30.55 -18.96
N CYS A 428 24.43 30.64 -18.75
CA CYS A 428 23.43 30.13 -19.69
C CYS A 428 22.98 31.27 -20.61
N PRO A 429 23.14 31.16 -21.95
CA PRO A 429 22.46 32.06 -22.87
C PRO A 429 21.02 31.59 -23.10
N VAL A 430 20.11 32.56 -23.03
CA VAL A 430 18.74 32.47 -23.53
C VAL A 430 18.76 32.45 -25.06
N PRO A 431 17.92 31.67 -25.74
CA PRO A 431 17.51 32.04 -27.08
C PRO A 431 16.02 32.37 -27.16
N GLU A 432 15.83 33.56 -27.70
CA GLU A 432 14.64 34.23 -28.18
C GLU A 432 14.14 33.61 -29.50
N SER A 433 12.90 33.93 -29.85
CA SER A 433 12.02 33.31 -30.85
C SER A 433 12.37 33.61 -32.34
N ALA A 434 12.05 32.65 -33.24
CA ALA A 434 11.54 32.87 -34.62
C ALA A 434 11.26 31.49 -35.27
N LEU A 435 10.01 31.09 -35.58
CA LEU A 435 9.15 31.39 -36.75
C LEU A 435 9.45 30.59 -38.05
N VAL A 436 8.38 29.89 -38.50
CA VAL A 436 8.01 29.44 -39.87
C VAL A 436 8.75 28.23 -40.50
N ALA A 437 8.02 27.12 -40.72
CA ALA A 437 7.74 26.57 -42.06
C ALA A 437 6.89 25.27 -42.05
N LEU A 438 5.79 25.31 -42.81
CA LEU A 438 5.19 24.31 -43.72
C LEU A 438 4.93 22.86 -43.26
N ALA A 439 3.64 22.52 -43.29
CA ALA A 439 3.06 21.18 -43.12
C ALA A 439 3.28 20.26 -44.34
N PRO A 440 3.31 18.93 -44.13
CA PRO A 440 2.97 17.96 -45.16
C PRO A 440 1.64 17.24 -44.89
N THR A 441 0.89 17.15 -45.96
CA THR A 441 -0.43 16.56 -46.19
C THR A 441 -0.49 15.07 -45.86
N ALA A 442 -1.54 14.64 -45.14
CA ALA A 442 -1.86 13.24 -44.89
C ALA A 442 -2.67 12.61 -46.07
N PRO A 443 -2.43 11.34 -46.44
CA PRO A 443 -3.26 10.64 -47.43
C PRO A 443 -4.48 9.96 -46.79
N ALA A 444 -5.60 10.04 -47.49
CA ALA A 444 -6.91 9.51 -47.13
C ALA A 444 -7.03 7.96 -47.24
N PRO A 445 -7.97 7.33 -46.52
CA PRO A 445 -8.19 5.88 -46.58
C PRO A 445 -9.01 5.44 -47.82
N PRO A 446 -8.85 4.19 -48.29
CA PRO A 446 -9.53 3.71 -49.48
C PRO A 446 -11.00 3.31 -49.21
N VAL A 447 -11.85 3.71 -50.16
CA VAL A 447 -13.27 3.38 -50.30
C VAL A 447 -13.44 1.91 -50.66
N VAL A 448 -14.16 1.15 -49.84
CA VAL A 448 -14.62 -0.21 -50.16
C VAL A 448 -15.90 -0.12 -51.00
N ARG A 449 -15.82 -0.63 -52.23
CA ARG A 449 -16.96 -0.78 -53.15
C ARG A 449 -17.74 -2.05 -52.81
N SER A 450 -19.04 -1.87 -52.57
CA SER A 450 -20.07 -2.91 -52.57
C SER A 450 -20.36 -3.39 -53.99
N VAL A 451 -20.29 -4.71 -54.22
CA VAL A 451 -20.84 -5.36 -55.42
C VAL A 451 -21.85 -6.40 -54.97
N SER A 452 -23.12 -6.13 -55.26
CA SER A 452 -24.19 -7.13 -55.31
C SER A 452 -24.13 -7.83 -56.68
N GLN A 453 -24.22 -9.16 -56.71
CA GLN A 453 -24.79 -9.87 -57.84
C GLN A 453 -25.31 -11.25 -57.42
N ASP A 454 -26.51 -11.53 -57.93
CA ASP A 454 -27.42 -12.65 -57.66
C ASP A 454 -27.04 -13.99 -58.30
N ALA A 455 -27.75 -15.03 -57.79
CA ALA A 455 -28.13 -16.31 -58.43
C ALA A 455 -27.05 -17.42 -58.43
N GLN A 456 -27.34 -18.71 -58.20
CA GLN A 456 -28.55 -19.52 -58.40
C GLN A 456 -28.70 -20.64 -57.36
N ALA A 457 -29.94 -21.14 -57.28
CA ALA A 457 -30.39 -22.30 -56.51
C ALA A 457 -29.90 -23.65 -57.07
N VAL A 458 -29.66 -24.61 -56.17
CA VAL A 458 -29.86 -26.04 -56.45
C VAL A 458 -30.59 -26.68 -55.27
N VAL A 459 -31.69 -27.34 -55.63
CA VAL A 459 -32.62 -28.11 -54.82
C VAL A 459 -32.00 -29.46 -54.45
N VAL A 460 -32.01 -29.84 -53.17
CA VAL A 460 -32.21 -31.24 -52.76
C VAL A 460 -33.03 -31.26 -51.46
N ALA A 461 -34.16 -31.96 -51.52
CA ALA A 461 -35.08 -32.22 -50.43
C ALA A 461 -34.53 -33.25 -49.44
N SER A 462 -34.88 -33.12 -48.16
CA SER A 462 -35.15 -34.26 -47.28
C SER A 462 -36.00 -33.81 -46.09
N SER A 463 -37.16 -34.44 -45.99
CA SER A 463 -38.25 -34.26 -45.06
C SER A 463 -38.06 -35.00 -43.73
N SER A 464 -38.44 -34.38 -42.63
CA SER A 464 -39.12 -34.93 -41.43
C SER A 464 -38.93 -33.90 -40.30
N GLY A 465 -39.92 -33.37 -39.60
CA GLY A 465 -41.25 -33.86 -39.29
C GLY A 465 -41.38 -33.89 -37.77
N SER A 466 -41.64 -32.74 -37.13
CA SER A 466 -42.21 -32.68 -35.79
C SER A 466 -42.83 -31.30 -35.55
N GLU A 467 -44.16 -31.29 -35.48
CA GLU A 467 -45.01 -30.18 -35.09
C GLU A 467 -44.92 -29.93 -33.58
N SER A 468 -44.95 -28.66 -33.16
CA SER A 468 -45.90 -28.13 -32.15
C SER A 468 -45.56 -26.67 -31.82
N PRO A 469 -46.57 -25.80 -31.59
CA PRO A 469 -46.42 -24.34 -31.67
C PRO A 469 -46.31 -23.69 -30.29
N HIS A 470 -45.58 -22.58 -30.18
CA HIS A 470 -46.07 -21.41 -29.44
C HIS A 470 -45.34 -20.15 -29.89
N THR A 471 -46.14 -19.27 -30.50
CA THR A 471 -45.87 -17.88 -30.83
C THR A 471 -45.63 -17.05 -29.57
N ASN A 472 -44.54 -16.27 -29.52
CA ASN A 472 -44.67 -14.86 -29.18
C ASN A 472 -43.48 -14.04 -29.67
N ARG A 473 -43.82 -13.13 -30.58
CA ARG A 473 -42.97 -12.22 -31.33
C ARG A 473 -42.98 -10.89 -30.58
N SER A 474 -41.90 -10.59 -29.85
CA SER A 474 -41.66 -9.26 -29.28
C SER A 474 -40.60 -8.55 -30.12
N LYS A 475 -41.06 -7.56 -30.90
CA LYS A 475 -40.24 -6.55 -31.57
C LYS A 475 -40.01 -5.40 -30.58
N THR A 476 -38.77 -4.94 -30.40
CA THR A 476 -38.47 -3.55 -30.01
C THR A 476 -36.98 -3.23 -30.26
N PRO A 477 -36.62 -1.95 -30.45
CA PRO A 477 -35.81 -1.53 -31.57
C PRO A 477 -34.45 -0.96 -31.16
N THR A 478 -33.55 -0.96 -32.14
CA THR A 478 -32.34 -0.13 -32.20
C THR A 478 -32.72 1.35 -32.09
N LEU A 479 -32.19 2.07 -31.09
CA LEU A 479 -32.10 3.53 -31.12
C LEU A 479 -30.71 3.98 -30.63
N ILE A 480 -30.00 4.58 -31.57
CA ILE A 480 -28.75 5.31 -31.43
C ILE A 480 -29.14 6.76 -31.11
N PHE A 481 -28.67 7.32 -30.00
CA PHE A 481 -28.67 8.77 -29.80
C PHE A 481 -27.34 9.21 -29.16
N ALA A 482 -26.55 9.93 -29.96
CA ALA A 482 -25.49 10.80 -29.49
C ALA A 482 -26.05 12.23 -29.42
N PRO A 483 -25.88 12.98 -28.32
CA PRO A 483 -26.30 14.37 -28.29
C PRO A 483 -25.21 15.28 -28.87
N THR A 484 -25.55 15.96 -29.96
CA THR A 484 -24.84 17.13 -30.49
C THR A 484 -25.03 18.31 -29.53
N ILE A 485 -23.93 18.81 -28.97
CA ILE A 485 -23.90 20.05 -28.19
C ILE A 485 -23.96 21.22 -29.18
N VAL A 486 -25.10 21.91 -29.22
CA VAL A 486 -25.25 23.19 -29.91
C VAL A 486 -24.86 24.30 -28.93
N ILE A 487 -23.77 25.01 -29.24
CA ILE A 487 -23.34 26.21 -28.55
C ILE A 487 -24.27 27.35 -29.01
N HIS A 488 -25.13 27.84 -28.12
CA HIS A 488 -25.92 29.04 -28.37
C HIS A 488 -25.16 30.25 -27.84
N GLN A 489 -24.75 31.11 -28.77
CA GLN A 489 -24.08 32.39 -28.54
C GLN A 489 -25.18 33.45 -28.51
N GLU A 490 -25.56 33.91 -27.33
CA GLU A 490 -26.60 34.94 -27.19
C GLU A 490 -25.98 36.34 -27.24
N GLN A 491 -26.46 37.11 -28.21
CA GLN A 491 -26.02 38.45 -28.59
C GLN A 491 -26.84 39.49 -27.82
N GLN A 492 -26.14 40.55 -27.39
CA GLN A 492 -26.68 41.76 -26.76
C GLN A 492 -27.73 42.49 -27.62
N GLN A 493 -28.81 42.98 -26.98
CA GLN A 493 -29.58 44.19 -27.33
C GLN A 493 -30.33 44.65 -26.06
N SER A 494 -30.00 45.76 -25.40
CA SER A 494 -30.28 47.17 -25.74
C SER A 494 -31.77 47.54 -25.69
N GLY A 495 -32.20 48.25 -24.65
CA GLY A 495 -33.43 49.04 -24.64
C GLY A 495 -34.02 49.30 -23.24
N THR A 496 -33.73 50.46 -22.65
CA THR A 496 -34.26 50.92 -21.35
C THR A 496 -34.92 52.29 -21.54
N GLU A 497 -36.07 52.52 -20.90
CA GLU A 497 -36.67 53.84 -20.62
C GLU A 497 -37.32 53.81 -19.21
N PRO A 498 -37.57 54.97 -18.55
CA PRO A 498 -37.06 55.22 -17.20
C PRO A 498 -38.18 55.48 -16.17
N THR A 499 -37.86 55.32 -14.87
CA THR A 499 -38.70 55.79 -13.73
C THR A 499 -37.77 56.00 -12.51
N PRO A 500 -38.02 57.00 -11.63
CA PRO A 500 -36.97 57.84 -11.05
C PRO A 500 -36.46 57.44 -9.65
N GLU A 501 -35.34 58.09 -9.30
CA GLU A 501 -34.62 58.25 -8.02
C GLU A 501 -35.41 58.05 -6.71
N PRO A 502 -34.70 57.57 -5.67
CA PRO A 502 -34.30 58.53 -4.64
C PRO A 502 -32.84 58.35 -4.11
N GLU A 503 -32.20 59.51 -3.97
CA GLU A 503 -31.29 59.96 -2.90
C GLU A 503 -30.15 59.03 -2.41
N SER A 504 -28.93 59.47 -2.74
CA SER A 504 -27.65 58.95 -2.26
C SER A 504 -27.14 59.76 -1.04
N PRO A 505 -26.52 59.10 -0.04
CA PRO A 505 -25.61 59.76 0.88
C PRO A 505 -24.18 59.76 0.31
N SER A 506 -23.56 60.93 0.40
CA SER A 506 -22.23 61.34 -0.05
C SER A 506 -21.09 60.36 0.24
N VAL A 507 -20.32 60.03 -0.81
CA VAL A 507 -19.06 59.31 -0.78
C VAL A 507 -17.88 60.30 -0.69
N ASP A 508 -17.03 60.11 0.32
CA ASP A 508 -15.80 60.87 0.55
C ASP A 508 -14.75 60.67 -0.56
N PRO A 509 -13.92 61.69 -0.85
CA PRO A 509 -12.91 61.62 -1.90
C PRO A 509 -11.69 60.77 -1.50
N TYR A 510 -11.33 59.86 -2.39
CA TYR A 510 -10.09 59.08 -2.40
C TYR A 510 -8.87 59.94 -2.03
N ARG A 511 -8.26 59.64 -0.88
CA ARG A 511 -6.88 60.07 -0.57
C ARG A 511 -5.91 59.03 -1.10
N ASP A 512 -5.09 59.44 -2.05
CA ASP A 512 -3.91 58.71 -2.50
C ASP A 512 -3.00 58.31 -1.32
N PRO A 513 -2.61 57.02 -1.19
CA PRO A 513 -1.66 56.61 -0.19
C PRO A 513 -0.27 57.13 -0.54
N LYS A 514 0.15 58.20 0.14
CA LYS A 514 1.54 58.67 0.16
C LYS A 514 2.46 57.50 0.53
N ARG A 515 3.23 57.01 -0.44
CA ARG A 515 4.31 56.04 -0.25
C ARG A 515 5.26 56.59 0.81
N ARG A 516 5.29 55.93 1.97
CA ARG A 516 6.30 56.20 2.99
C ARG A 516 7.65 55.71 2.46
N PRO A 517 8.73 56.48 2.61
CA PRO A 517 10.06 56.03 2.24
C PRO A 517 10.40 54.78 3.06
N HIS A 518 10.84 53.72 2.36
CA HIS A 518 11.29 52.49 3.00
C HIS A 518 12.35 52.81 4.05
N SER A 519 11.99 52.55 5.32
CA SER A 519 12.88 52.78 6.44
C SER A 519 14.02 51.77 6.37
N LEU A 520 15.26 52.23 6.47
CA LEU A 520 16.44 51.36 6.56
C LEU A 520 16.32 50.29 7.66
N ALA A 521 15.50 50.55 8.67
CA ALA A 521 15.18 49.59 9.72
C ALA A 521 14.41 48.35 9.20
N GLU A 522 13.46 48.50 8.27
CA GLU A 522 12.72 47.37 7.72
C GLU A 522 13.62 46.45 6.88
N THR A 523 14.50 47.05 6.08
CA THR A 523 15.49 46.30 5.28
C THR A 523 16.48 45.57 6.19
N ALA A 524 16.99 46.23 7.23
CA ALA A 524 17.89 45.60 8.20
C ALA A 524 17.21 44.45 8.94
N THR A 525 15.94 44.61 9.32
CA THR A 525 15.19 43.56 10.03
C THR A 525 15.01 42.33 9.13
N CYS A 526 14.69 42.53 7.85
CA CYS A 526 14.51 41.45 6.88
C CYS A 526 15.81 40.69 6.58
N ILE A 527 16.95 41.40 6.52
CA ILE A 527 18.27 40.77 6.33
C ILE A 527 18.66 39.95 7.56
N ILE A 528 18.45 40.47 8.77
CA ILE A 528 18.78 39.78 10.02
C ILE A 528 17.93 38.51 10.20
N THR A 529 16.61 38.58 9.94
CA THR A 529 15.76 37.38 10.00
C THR A 529 16.13 36.37 8.93
N GLY A 530 16.43 36.80 7.71
CA GLY A 530 16.92 35.91 6.66
C GLY A 530 18.20 35.17 7.05
N LEU A 531 19.15 35.87 7.67
CA LEU A 531 20.44 35.31 8.09
C LEU A 531 20.27 34.34 9.27
N LEU A 532 19.42 34.66 10.25
CA LEU A 532 19.13 33.78 11.39
C LEU A 532 18.39 32.51 10.96
N VAL A 533 17.40 32.62 10.07
CA VAL A 533 16.68 31.46 9.53
C VAL A 533 17.61 30.59 8.68
N GLY A 534 18.44 31.21 7.84
CA GLY A 534 19.46 30.51 7.05
C GLY A 534 20.46 29.76 7.94
N ALA A 535 21.03 30.44 8.95
CA ALA A 535 21.97 29.83 9.89
C ALA A 535 21.35 28.68 10.68
N PHE A 536 20.08 28.81 11.10
CA PHE A 536 19.35 27.75 11.79
C PHE A 536 19.17 26.50 10.89
N ILE A 537 18.74 26.71 9.63
CA ILE A 537 18.60 25.61 8.66
C ILE A 537 19.96 24.95 8.40
N THR A 538 21.03 25.73 8.21
CA THR A 538 22.38 25.20 8.02
C THR A 538 22.86 24.42 9.24
N LEU A 539 22.60 24.88 10.46
CA LEU A 539 22.90 24.14 11.70
C LEU A 539 22.11 22.83 11.78
N CYS A 540 20.84 22.81 11.39
CA CYS A 540 20.01 21.61 11.35
C CYS A 540 20.44 20.60 10.27
N VAL A 541 21.12 21.05 9.22
CA VAL A 541 21.64 20.20 8.13
C VAL A 541 23.05 19.69 8.45
N VAL A 542 23.93 20.54 8.98
CA VAL A 542 25.35 20.23 9.24
C VAL A 542 25.54 19.45 10.54
N ASN A 543 24.68 19.64 11.55
CA ASN A 543 24.81 18.90 12.80
C ASN A 543 24.18 17.50 12.68
N SER A 544 25.01 16.50 12.38
CA SER A 544 24.63 15.08 12.24
C SER A 544 24.24 14.40 13.55
N GLN A 545 24.39 15.07 14.70
CA GLN A 545 23.99 14.56 16.02
C GLN A 545 22.54 14.90 16.40
N ARG A 546 21.59 14.53 15.53
CA ARG A 546 20.15 14.80 15.73
C ARG A 546 19.50 14.06 16.92
N ARG A 547 20.21 13.19 17.64
CA ARG A 547 19.62 12.37 18.71
C ARG A 547 19.60 13.03 20.10
N THR A 548 20.36 14.10 20.34
CA THR A 548 20.50 14.63 21.71
C THR A 548 19.66 15.86 22.01
N LEU A 549 19.31 16.68 21.00
CA LEU A 549 18.61 17.96 21.21
C LEU A 549 17.08 17.84 21.31
N ILE A 550 16.48 16.72 20.90
CA ILE A 550 15.02 16.47 21.03
C ILE A 550 14.64 16.01 22.46
N TYR A 551 15.61 15.66 23.31
CA TYR A 551 15.33 15.26 24.69
C TYR A 551 15.29 16.41 25.70
N VAL A 552 15.56 17.66 25.29
CA VAL A 552 15.69 18.81 26.22
C VAL A 552 14.70 19.95 25.92
N THR A 553 13.79 19.77 24.95
CA THR A 553 12.59 20.60 24.74
C THR A 553 11.38 19.70 24.66
#